data_AF-A0A656QPF5-F1
#
_entry.id   AF-A0A656QPF5-F1
#
_cell.length_a   1.000
_cell.length_b   1.000
_cell.length_c   1.000
_cell.angle_alpha   90.00
_cell.angle_beta   90.00
_cell.angle_gamma   90.00
#
_symmetry.space_group_name_H-M   'P 1'
#
loop_
_entity.id
_entity.type
_entity.pdbx_description
1 polymer ?
#
loop_
_entity_poly.entity_id
_entity_poly.type
_entity_poly.pdbx_seq_one_letter_code
_entity_poly.pdbx_strand_id
1 'polypeptide(L)'
;MSIGEKHTTGEGGIGSVFGRLTDSLREAIFVENPKGDAGSSNPNVTPNQPTAATQAAASAADNPMTPRLHEAVMSRATGFRQLATNMQALEKVIPDETSRLRAAFAVLQQSGGSIPNLLQDIDLHARDLETQSLRFREESDRERKQRVGQREKSLEDAKSLIDAAQLEVNRQQEIIDAQQKKITHLKVEIQNQTAELDRASEQFSAAVEHEKNWLAAQSKNVKALATD
;
A
#
# COMPACT_ATOMS: atom_id res chain seq x y z
N MET A 1 -16.32 10.04 -68.55
CA MET A 1 -15.51 10.57 -67.42
C MET A 1 -15.13 9.35 -66.58
N SER A 2 -13.96 8.69 -66.61
CA SER A 2 -12.55 9.15 -66.63
C SER A 2 -12.35 10.32 -65.66
N ILE A 3 -11.58 10.27 -64.57
CA ILE A 3 -10.22 9.73 -64.29
C ILE A 3 -10.18 9.34 -62.77
N GLY A 4 -9.50 8.25 -62.33
CA GLY A 4 -8.16 8.24 -61.68
C GLY A 4 -8.14 8.96 -60.31
N GLU A 5 -7.67 8.41 -59.18
CA GLU A 5 -6.32 7.93 -58.90
C GLU A 5 -6.27 6.93 -57.73
N LYS A 6 -5.23 6.10 -57.76
CA LYS A 6 -4.75 5.20 -56.71
C LYS A 6 -3.98 5.98 -55.64
N HIS A 7 -4.03 5.52 -54.40
CA HIS A 7 -2.82 5.48 -53.57
C HIS A 7 -2.82 4.22 -52.69
N THR A 8 -1.79 3.40 -52.89
CA THR A 8 -1.43 2.22 -52.11
C THR A 8 -0.40 2.60 -51.04
N THR A 9 -0.13 1.64 -50.14
CA THR A 9 1.07 1.50 -49.28
C THR A 9 1.01 2.38 -48.02
N GLY A 10 1.08 1.87 -46.79
CA GLY A 10 1.73 0.67 -46.29
C GLY A 10 2.90 1.12 -45.42
N GLU A 11 2.71 1.18 -44.10
CA GLU A 11 3.81 1.16 -43.14
C GLU A 11 3.47 0.16 -42.06
N GLY A 12 4.14 -1.00 -42.15
CA GLY A 12 4.17 -1.97 -41.09
C GLY A 12 4.68 -1.32 -39.82
N GLY A 13 3.97 -1.56 -38.71
CA GLY A 13 4.49 -1.29 -37.40
C GLY A 13 5.80 -2.04 -37.23
N ILE A 14 6.92 -1.32 -37.37
CA ILE A 14 8.20 -1.72 -36.81
C ILE A 14 7.94 -1.76 -35.31
N GLY A 15 7.57 -2.94 -34.81
CA GLY A 15 7.49 -3.23 -33.40
C GLY A 15 8.84 -2.85 -32.81
N SER A 16 8.87 -1.73 -32.11
CA SER A 16 10.06 -1.21 -31.46
C SER A 16 10.53 -2.26 -30.46
N VAL A 17 11.50 -3.07 -30.88
CA VAL A 17 12.22 -4.03 -30.01
C VAL A 17 12.80 -3.29 -28.79
N PHE A 18 13.04 -1.98 -28.93
CA PHE A 18 13.54 -1.10 -27.88
C PHE A 18 12.49 -0.66 -26.85
N GLY A 19 11.20 -0.59 -27.20
CA GLY A 19 10.13 -0.32 -26.21
C GLY A 19 9.83 -1.53 -25.31
N ARG A 20 10.06 -2.74 -25.82
CA ARG A 20 9.88 -3.98 -25.05
C ARG A 20 10.92 -4.15 -23.94
N LEU A 21 12.11 -3.55 -24.09
CA LEU A 21 13.16 -3.65 -23.09
C LEU A 21 12.83 -2.81 -21.84
N THR A 22 12.26 -1.61 -22.03
CA THR A 22 11.84 -0.76 -20.91
C THR A 22 10.64 -1.33 -20.17
N ASP A 23 9.67 -1.93 -20.88
CA ASP A 23 8.54 -2.61 -20.26
C ASP A 23 8.97 -3.89 -19.51
N SER A 24 9.90 -4.67 -20.08
CA SER A 24 10.42 -5.88 -19.42
C SER A 24 11.30 -5.58 -18.19
N LEU A 25 12.08 -4.49 -18.23
CA LEU A 25 12.81 -3.96 -17.06
C LEU A 25 11.85 -3.46 -15.98
N ARG A 26 10.77 -2.79 -16.37
CA ARG A 26 9.73 -2.35 -15.44
C ARG A 26 9.05 -3.52 -14.74
N GLU A 27 8.64 -4.54 -15.49
CA GLU A 27 7.89 -5.69 -14.96
C GLU A 27 8.69 -6.58 -14.00
N ALA A 28 10.01 -6.71 -14.20
CA ALA A 28 10.86 -7.54 -13.32
C ALA A 28 11.32 -6.82 -12.03
N ILE A 29 11.42 -5.49 -12.06
CA ILE A 29 11.86 -4.69 -10.90
C ILE A 29 10.65 -4.27 -10.06
N PHE A 30 9.51 -4.04 -10.70
CA PHE A 30 8.37 -3.37 -10.10
C PHE A 30 7.13 -4.26 -10.06
N VAL A 31 7.31 -5.57 -9.85
CA VAL A 31 6.24 -6.55 -9.60
C VAL A 31 5.15 -5.89 -8.78
N GLU A 32 4.03 -5.66 -9.44
CA GLU A 32 2.81 -5.16 -8.86
C GLU A 32 2.26 -6.33 -8.03
N ASN A 33 2.35 -6.21 -6.71
CA ASN A 33 1.76 -7.20 -5.81
C ASN A 33 0.29 -7.38 -6.21
N PRO A 34 -0.15 -8.58 -6.63
CA PRO A 34 -1.53 -8.77 -7.03
C PRO A 34 -2.44 -8.58 -5.83
N LYS A 35 -3.58 -7.93 -6.07
CA LYS A 35 -4.71 -7.78 -5.15
C LYS A 35 -5.00 -9.11 -4.45
N GLY A 36 -4.84 -9.14 -3.12
CA GLY A 36 -5.40 -10.16 -2.25
C GLY A 36 -6.78 -9.69 -1.79
N ASP A 37 -7.82 -10.42 -2.19
CA ASP A 37 -9.19 -10.25 -1.73
C ASP A 37 -9.43 -11.07 -0.44
N ALA A 38 -10.18 -10.44 0.47
CA ALA A 38 -10.90 -10.85 1.68
C ALA A 38 -10.61 -12.18 2.44
N GLY A 39 -10.54 -12.08 3.78
CA GLY A 39 -11.17 -13.10 4.67
C GLY A 39 -10.53 -13.41 6.03
N SER A 40 -10.91 -12.64 7.06
CA SER A 40 -11.04 -13.00 8.50
C SER A 40 -9.87 -13.49 9.38
N SER A 41 -9.66 -12.66 10.42
CA SER A 41 -9.52 -12.96 11.86
C SER A 41 -8.15 -12.66 12.50
N ASN A 42 -8.21 -11.69 13.44
CA ASN A 42 -7.24 -11.15 14.42
C ASN A 42 -5.81 -11.73 14.43
N PRO A 43 -4.78 -10.86 14.59
CA PRO A 43 -4.17 -10.78 15.93
C PRO A 43 -3.57 -9.43 16.34
N ASN A 44 -3.44 -9.29 17.66
CA ASN A 44 -2.59 -8.37 18.42
C ASN A 44 -1.26 -8.04 17.70
N VAL A 45 -0.99 -6.76 17.43
CA VAL A 45 0.19 -6.30 16.67
C VAL A 45 1.18 -5.60 17.60
N THR A 46 2.23 -6.32 17.96
CA THR A 46 3.51 -5.75 18.44
C THR A 46 4.20 -5.07 17.24
N PRO A 47 4.77 -3.86 17.38
CA PRO A 47 5.36 -3.16 16.24
C PRO A 47 6.64 -3.88 15.78
N ASN A 48 6.56 -4.56 14.64
CA ASN A 48 7.71 -5.15 13.97
C ASN A 48 8.46 -4.04 13.25
N GLN A 49 9.59 -3.61 13.84
CA GLN A 49 10.47 -2.59 13.31
C GLN A 49 11.12 -3.11 12.00
N PRO A 50 11.15 -2.33 10.90
CA PRO A 50 11.81 -2.79 9.67
C PRO A 50 13.32 -2.86 9.91
N THR A 51 13.86 -4.08 9.97
CA THR A 51 15.30 -4.31 9.90
C THR A 51 15.76 -3.87 8.51
N ALA A 52 16.49 -2.76 8.45
CA ALA A 52 17.12 -2.31 7.21
C ALA A 52 18.13 -3.37 6.77
N ALA A 53 17.76 -4.19 5.78
CA ALA A 53 18.68 -5.11 5.15
C ALA A 53 19.74 -4.29 4.42
N THR A 54 20.96 -4.27 4.96
CA THR A 54 22.14 -3.79 4.24
C THR A 54 22.38 -4.75 3.07
N GLN A 55 21.85 -4.41 1.89
CA GLN A 55 22.15 -5.13 0.66
C GLN A 55 23.63 -4.93 0.34
N ALA A 56 24.40 -6.01 0.44
CA ALA A 56 25.72 -6.09 -0.15
C ALA A 56 25.59 -5.79 -1.65
N ALA A 57 26.47 -4.93 -2.18
CA ALA A 57 26.51 -4.63 -3.60
C ALA A 57 26.71 -5.94 -4.37
N ALA A 58 25.71 -6.34 -5.16
CA ALA A 58 25.82 -7.51 -6.01
C ALA A 58 27.05 -7.36 -6.92
N SER A 59 27.86 -8.42 -7.01
CA SER A 59 28.90 -8.55 -8.03
C SER A 59 28.30 -8.22 -9.40
N ALA A 60 29.01 -7.45 -10.22
CA ALA A 60 28.53 -7.06 -11.56
C ALA A 60 28.21 -8.29 -12.46
N ALA A 61 28.86 -9.43 -12.19
CA ALA A 61 28.61 -10.70 -12.88
C ALA A 61 27.27 -11.35 -12.49
N ASP A 62 26.77 -11.11 -11.27
CA ASP A 62 25.52 -11.67 -10.75
C ASP A 62 24.35 -10.67 -10.83
N ASN A 63 24.56 -9.51 -11.47
CA ASN A 63 23.52 -8.51 -11.59
C ASN A 63 22.47 -8.98 -12.62
N PRO A 64 21.18 -9.12 -12.24
CA PRO A 64 20.12 -9.57 -13.14
C PRO A 64 19.86 -8.62 -14.33
N MET A 65 20.37 -7.38 -14.27
CA MET A 65 20.29 -6.42 -15.37
C MET A 65 21.38 -6.62 -16.43
N THR A 66 22.51 -7.25 -16.09
CA THR A 66 23.63 -7.50 -17.00
C THR A 66 23.21 -8.22 -18.29
N PRO A 67 22.44 -9.33 -18.28
CA PRO A 67 22.01 -9.98 -19.52
C PRO A 67 21.10 -9.09 -20.39
N ARG A 68 20.27 -8.24 -19.77
CA ARG A 68 19.37 -7.33 -20.49
C ARG A 68 20.10 -6.16 -21.12
N LEU A 69 21.08 -5.59 -20.40
CA LEU A 69 21.97 -4.57 -20.95
C LEU A 69 22.80 -5.15 -22.09
N HIS A 70 23.33 -6.36 -21.93
CA HIS A 70 24.07 -7.05 -22.99
C HIS A 70 23.21 -7.26 -24.24
N GLU A 71 21.98 -7.76 -24.09
CA GLU A 71 21.03 -7.90 -25.21
C GLU A 71 20.73 -6.57 -25.89
N ALA A 72 20.52 -5.51 -25.10
CA ALA A 72 20.22 -4.18 -25.63
C ALA A 72 21.37 -3.61 -26.47
N VAL A 73 22.61 -3.75 -26.01
CA VAL A 73 23.81 -3.36 -26.77
C VAL A 73 23.95 -4.22 -28.02
N MET A 74 23.79 -5.54 -27.87
CA MET A 74 23.92 -6.46 -29.01
C MET A 74 22.78 -6.35 -30.01
N SER A 75 21.65 -5.69 -29.70
CA SER A 75 20.50 -5.58 -30.61
C SER A 75 20.81 -4.83 -31.90
N ARG A 76 21.81 -3.93 -31.92
CA ARG A 76 22.22 -3.16 -33.09
C ARG A 76 23.18 -3.96 -33.98
N ALA A 77 22.84 -4.09 -35.26
CA ALA A 77 23.70 -4.75 -36.24
C ALA A 77 24.91 -3.85 -36.59
N THR A 78 26.06 -4.16 -36.01
CA THR A 78 27.35 -3.48 -36.19
C THR A 78 28.45 -4.49 -36.53
N GLY A 79 29.59 -4.03 -37.03
CA GLY A 79 30.77 -4.88 -37.21
C GLY A 79 31.25 -5.47 -35.87
N PHE A 80 31.10 -4.73 -34.77
CA PHE A 80 31.36 -5.24 -33.43
C PHE A 80 30.44 -6.41 -33.03
N ARG A 81 29.13 -6.34 -33.32
CA ARG A 81 28.20 -7.45 -33.06
C ARG A 81 28.60 -8.70 -33.85
N GLN A 82 28.97 -8.52 -35.12
CA GLN A 82 29.42 -9.63 -35.97
C GLN A 82 30.72 -10.25 -35.43
N LEU A 83 31.67 -9.43 -34.97
CA LEU A 83 32.88 -9.89 -34.29
C LEU A 83 32.54 -10.73 -33.05
N ALA A 84 31.68 -10.22 -32.17
CA ALA A 84 31.25 -10.91 -30.95
C ALA A 84 30.55 -12.25 -31.27
N THR A 85 29.72 -12.27 -32.33
CA THR A 85 29.02 -13.48 -32.78
C THR A 85 29.99 -14.52 -33.32
N ASN A 86 30.97 -14.09 -34.13
CA ASN A 86 32.04 -14.95 -34.64
C ASN A 86 32.91 -15.50 -33.51
N MET A 87 33.25 -14.67 -32.51
CA MET A 87 33.96 -15.13 -31.32
C MET A 87 33.16 -16.19 -30.58
N GLN A 88 31.86 -15.98 -30.36
CA GLN A 88 31.02 -16.96 -29.68
C GLN A 88 30.91 -18.28 -30.46
N ALA A 89 30.81 -18.23 -31.80
CA ALA A 89 30.78 -19.43 -32.63
C ALA A 89 32.09 -20.26 -32.57
N LEU A 90 33.23 -19.58 -32.43
CA LEU A 90 34.56 -20.20 -32.36
C LEU A 90 34.92 -20.72 -30.96
N GLU A 91 34.11 -20.44 -29.94
CA GLU A 91 34.41 -20.78 -28.55
C GLU A 91 34.74 -22.26 -28.31
N LYS A 92 34.01 -23.15 -28.98
CA LYS A 92 34.17 -24.60 -28.82
C LYS A 92 35.44 -25.13 -29.51
N VAL A 93 36.01 -24.38 -30.45
CA VAL A 93 37.13 -24.80 -31.30
C VAL A 93 38.43 -24.13 -30.87
N ILE A 94 38.36 -22.86 -30.45
CA ILE A 94 39.50 -22.08 -29.99
C ILE A 94 39.18 -21.58 -28.57
N PRO A 95 39.57 -22.35 -27.52
CA PRO A 95 39.29 -22.00 -26.14
C PRO A 95 39.97 -20.69 -25.71
N ASP A 96 41.17 -20.41 -26.23
CA ASP A 96 41.90 -19.18 -25.93
C ASP A 96 41.24 -17.94 -26.56
N GLU A 97 40.87 -16.96 -25.73
CA GLU A 97 40.15 -15.75 -26.16
C GLU A 97 40.95 -14.90 -27.15
N THR A 98 42.25 -14.75 -26.93
CA THR A 98 43.10 -13.91 -27.79
C THR A 98 43.18 -14.48 -29.21
N SER A 99 43.38 -15.80 -29.31
CA SER A 99 43.40 -16.52 -30.59
C SER A 99 42.02 -16.50 -31.26
N ARG A 100 40.95 -16.61 -30.47
CA ARG A 100 39.56 -16.56 -30.93
C ARG A 100 39.18 -15.19 -31.51
N LEU A 101 39.59 -14.11 -30.85
CA LEU A 101 39.43 -12.74 -31.33
C LEU A 101 40.15 -12.53 -32.66
N ARG A 102 41.42 -12.98 -32.78
CA ARG A 102 42.19 -12.87 -34.04
C ARG A 102 41.51 -13.63 -35.18
N ALA A 103 41.04 -14.84 -34.93
CA ALA A 103 40.34 -15.65 -35.93
C ALA A 103 38.99 -15.03 -36.33
N ALA A 104 38.19 -14.58 -35.37
CA ALA A 104 36.91 -13.90 -35.61
C ALA A 104 37.09 -12.60 -36.42
N PHE A 105 38.16 -11.86 -36.14
CA PHE A 105 38.51 -10.64 -36.87
C PHE A 105 38.95 -10.92 -38.30
N ALA A 106 39.73 -11.99 -38.55
CA ALA A 106 40.11 -12.39 -39.90
C ALA A 106 38.88 -12.70 -40.78
N VAL A 107 37.85 -13.33 -40.19
CA VAL A 107 36.56 -13.54 -40.87
C VAL A 107 35.87 -12.21 -41.16
N LEU A 108 35.84 -11.29 -40.19
CA LEU A 108 35.21 -9.98 -40.36
C LEU A 108 35.90 -9.11 -41.42
N GLN A 109 37.22 -9.21 -41.56
CA GLN A 109 37.98 -8.52 -42.61
C GLN A 109 37.56 -8.94 -44.02
N GLN A 110 37.19 -10.21 -44.22
CA GLN A 110 36.72 -10.71 -45.53
C GLN A 110 35.40 -10.03 -45.95
N SER A 111 34.58 -9.62 -44.97
CA SER A 111 33.34 -8.85 -45.18
C SER A 111 33.55 -7.33 -45.20
N GLY A 112 34.79 -6.84 -45.26
CA GLY A 112 35.12 -5.41 -45.32
C GLY A 112 35.24 -4.72 -43.95
N GLY A 113 35.29 -5.47 -42.85
CA GLY A 113 35.52 -4.92 -41.52
C GLY A 113 36.95 -4.39 -41.35
N SER A 114 37.08 -3.27 -40.63
CA SER A 114 38.37 -2.65 -40.33
C SER A 114 38.46 -2.32 -38.84
N ILE A 115 39.69 -2.19 -38.31
CA ILE A 115 39.90 -1.80 -36.91
C ILE A 115 39.30 -0.42 -36.61
N PRO A 116 39.46 0.62 -37.46
CA PRO A 116 38.82 1.91 -37.22
C PRO A 116 37.29 1.82 -37.11
N ASN A 117 36.65 1.03 -37.97
CA ASN A 117 35.19 0.84 -37.91
C ASN A 117 34.76 0.10 -36.64
N LEU A 118 35.54 -0.89 -36.19
CA LEU A 118 35.26 -1.60 -34.94
C LEU A 118 35.37 -0.69 -33.71
N LEU A 119 36.38 0.17 -33.66
CA LEU A 119 36.52 1.13 -32.55
C LEU A 119 35.36 2.11 -32.54
N GLN A 120 34.95 2.60 -33.72
CA GLN A 120 33.77 3.46 -33.86
C GLN A 120 32.47 2.76 -33.41
N ASP A 121 32.31 1.47 -33.77
CA ASP A 121 31.17 0.66 -33.33
C ASP A 121 31.18 0.46 -31.81
N ILE A 122 32.34 0.21 -31.19
CA ILE A 122 32.49 0.06 -29.74
C ILE A 122 32.11 1.37 -29.02
N ASP A 123 32.59 2.52 -29.51
CA ASP A 123 32.25 3.83 -28.97
C ASP A 123 30.74 4.12 -29.08
N LEU A 124 30.12 3.70 -30.18
CA LEU A 124 28.68 3.81 -30.38
C LEU A 124 27.90 3.00 -29.33
N HIS A 125 28.30 1.75 -29.10
CA HIS A 125 27.71 0.87 -28.08
C HIS A 125 27.91 1.41 -26.66
N ALA A 126 29.06 2.01 -26.36
CA ALA A 126 29.30 2.67 -25.07
C ALA A 126 28.35 3.85 -24.84
N ARG A 127 28.12 4.69 -25.86
CA ARG A 127 27.15 5.79 -25.79
C ARG A 127 25.71 5.31 -25.64
N ASP A 128 25.37 4.18 -26.26
CA ASP A 128 24.04 3.57 -26.10
C ASP A 128 23.84 3.12 -24.63
N LEU A 129 24.85 2.54 -23.98
CA LEU A 129 24.82 2.21 -22.55
C LEU A 129 24.63 3.45 -21.66
N GLU A 130 25.35 4.53 -21.95
CA GLU A 130 25.18 5.81 -21.23
C GLU A 130 23.74 6.33 -21.35
N THR A 131 23.18 6.28 -22.55
CA THR A 131 21.80 6.69 -22.83
C THR A 131 20.79 5.81 -22.06
N GLN A 132 21.01 4.50 -21.99
CA GLN A 132 20.17 3.58 -21.21
C GLN A 132 20.27 3.87 -19.71
N SER A 133 21.48 4.13 -19.20
CA SER A 133 21.69 4.52 -17.80
C SER A 133 20.93 5.80 -17.45
N LEU A 134 20.96 6.82 -18.32
CA LEU A 134 20.23 8.07 -18.09
C LEU A 134 18.72 7.83 -18.03
N ARG A 135 18.16 7.10 -19.02
CA ARG A 135 16.73 6.78 -19.05
C ARG A 135 16.29 5.96 -17.85
N PHE A 136 17.11 5.00 -17.42
CA PHE A 136 16.83 4.20 -16.23
C PHE A 136 16.76 5.07 -14.96
N ARG A 137 17.66 6.04 -14.81
CA ARG A 137 17.61 6.99 -13.68
C ARG A 137 16.34 7.83 -13.71
N GLU A 138 15.97 8.37 -14.86
CA GLU A 138 14.75 9.16 -15.01
C GLU A 138 13.48 8.34 -14.69
N GLU A 139 13.40 7.10 -15.18
CA GLU A 139 12.27 6.23 -14.90
C GLU A 139 12.24 5.79 -13.43
N SER A 140 13.40 5.49 -12.85
CA SER A 140 13.51 5.17 -11.42
C SER A 140 13.06 6.32 -10.54
N ASP A 141 13.41 7.56 -10.90
CA ASP A 141 12.98 8.75 -10.18
C ASP A 141 11.47 9.00 -10.34
N ARG A 142 10.91 8.74 -11.53
CA ARG A 142 9.47 8.82 -11.78
C ARG A 142 8.70 7.79 -10.96
N GLU A 143 9.09 6.52 -11.01
CA GLU A 143 8.48 5.43 -10.24
C GLU A 143 8.62 5.68 -8.74
N ARG A 144 9.78 6.18 -8.27
CA ARG A 144 9.96 6.60 -6.88
C ARG A 144 8.95 7.68 -6.50
N LYS A 145 8.87 8.78 -7.26
CA LYS A 145 7.93 9.88 -6.98
C LYS A 145 6.48 9.39 -6.97
N GLN A 146 6.11 8.52 -7.90
CA GLN A 146 4.76 7.97 -7.98
C GLN A 146 4.45 7.06 -6.79
N ARG A 147 5.27 6.04 -6.53
CA ARG A 147 5.02 5.06 -5.48
C ARG A 147 5.16 5.65 -4.08
N VAL A 148 6.21 6.42 -3.83
CA VAL A 148 6.45 7.07 -2.54
C VAL A 148 5.41 8.17 -2.32
N GLY A 149 5.17 9.03 -3.30
CA GLY A 149 4.19 10.11 -3.17
C GLY A 149 2.76 9.60 -2.94
N GLN A 150 2.36 8.51 -3.59
CA GLN A 150 1.07 7.86 -3.30
C GLN A 150 1.00 7.35 -1.86
N ARG A 151 2.07 6.73 -1.36
CA ARG A 151 2.13 6.21 0.02
C ARG A 151 2.15 7.34 1.05
N GLU A 152 2.87 8.43 0.79
CA GLU A 152 2.87 9.63 1.63
C GLU A 152 1.47 10.25 1.71
N LYS A 153 0.76 10.34 0.58
CA LYS A 153 -0.63 10.79 0.57
C LYS A 153 -1.55 9.88 1.38
N SER A 154 -1.47 8.56 1.17
CA SER A 154 -2.27 7.60 1.95
C SER A 154 -1.95 7.65 3.45
N LEU A 155 -0.69 7.91 3.82
CA LEU A 155 -0.30 8.10 5.22
C LEU A 155 -0.96 9.35 5.81
N GLU A 156 -0.98 10.46 5.07
CA GLU A 156 -1.60 11.70 5.53
C GLU A 156 -3.13 11.56 5.65
N ASP A 157 -3.77 10.95 4.66
CA ASP A 157 -5.21 10.65 4.69
C ASP A 157 -5.57 9.78 5.92
N ALA A 158 -4.74 8.78 6.23
CA ALA A 158 -4.94 7.91 7.40
C ALA A 158 -4.76 8.67 8.74
N LYS A 159 -3.78 9.58 8.83
CA LYS A 159 -3.60 10.43 10.03
C LYS A 159 -4.80 11.34 10.26
N SER A 160 -5.27 12.00 9.21
CA SER A 160 -6.45 12.86 9.29
C SER A 160 -7.70 12.10 9.76
N LEU A 161 -7.88 10.86 9.28
CA LEU A 161 -8.96 9.99 9.72
C LEU A 161 -8.83 9.60 11.20
N ILE A 162 -7.62 9.29 11.66
CA ILE A 162 -7.35 9.00 13.08
C ILE A 162 -7.67 10.21 13.96
N ASP A 163 -7.23 11.40 13.57
CA ASP A 163 -7.48 12.63 14.35
C ASP A 163 -8.98 12.93 14.44
N ALA A 164 -9.72 12.78 13.33
CA ALA A 164 -11.17 12.94 13.31
C ALA A 164 -11.88 11.91 14.20
N ALA A 165 -11.46 10.64 14.15
CA ALA A 165 -12.00 9.59 15.01
C ALA A 165 -11.71 9.86 16.50
N GLN A 166 -10.52 10.36 16.83
CA GLN A 166 -10.15 10.70 18.20
C GLN A 166 -10.99 11.84 18.77
N LEU A 167 -11.31 12.85 17.95
CA LEU A 167 -12.22 13.93 18.35
C LEU A 167 -13.61 13.38 18.70
N GLU A 168 -14.13 12.46 17.89
CA GLU A 168 -15.43 11.84 18.12
C GLU A 168 -15.44 10.95 19.37
N VAL A 169 -14.37 10.20 19.62
CA VAL A 169 -14.20 9.42 20.87
C VAL A 169 -14.26 10.33 22.09
N ASN A 170 -13.55 11.47 22.06
CA ASN A 170 -13.54 12.42 23.16
C ASN A 170 -14.95 12.98 23.41
N ARG A 171 -15.67 13.35 22.34
CA ARG A 171 -17.06 13.83 22.42
C ARG A 171 -18.00 12.78 23.02
N GLN A 172 -17.86 11.52 22.63
CA GLN A 172 -18.66 10.43 23.18
C GLN A 172 -18.35 10.20 24.66
N GLN A 173 -17.08 10.33 25.07
CA GLN A 173 -16.69 10.23 26.48
C GLN A 173 -17.34 11.33 27.34
N GLU A 174 -17.35 12.58 26.87
CA GLU A 174 -18.04 13.68 27.58
C GLU A 174 -19.54 13.40 27.76
N ILE A 175 -20.19 12.82 26.74
CA ILE A 175 -21.61 12.44 26.81
C ILE A 175 -21.82 11.32 27.85
N ILE A 176 -20.96 10.30 27.84
CA ILE A 176 -21.02 9.19 28.80
C ILE A 176 -20.90 9.74 30.24
N ASP A 177 -19.94 10.62 30.48
CA ASP A 177 -19.73 11.22 31.80
C ASP A 177 -20.93 12.06 32.25
N ALA A 178 -21.54 12.82 31.33
CA ALA A 178 -22.75 13.59 31.61
C ALA A 178 -23.95 12.68 31.97
N GLN A 179 -24.14 11.57 31.24
CA GLN A 179 -25.21 10.61 31.53
C GLN A 179 -24.97 9.88 32.86
N GLN A 180 -23.72 9.54 33.19
CA GLN A 180 -23.39 8.89 34.46
C GLN A 180 -23.72 9.78 35.67
N LYS A 181 -23.46 11.10 35.55
CA LYS A 181 -23.87 12.08 36.56
C LYS A 181 -25.39 12.16 36.68
N LYS A 182 -26.11 12.19 35.55
CA LYS A 182 -27.59 12.21 35.53
C LYS A 182 -28.19 10.96 36.18
N ILE A 183 -27.66 9.78 35.88
CA ILE A 183 -28.08 8.51 36.51
C ILE A 183 -27.90 8.58 38.02
N THR A 184 -26.75 9.07 38.48
CA THR A 184 -26.47 9.19 39.91
C THR A 184 -27.45 10.14 40.60
N HIS A 185 -27.73 11.29 39.98
CA HIS A 185 -28.73 12.25 40.49
C HIS A 185 -30.13 11.62 40.57
N LEU A 186 -30.60 11.01 39.48
CA LEU A 186 -31.92 10.37 39.44
C LEU A 186 -32.04 9.24 40.46
N LYS A 187 -30.97 8.49 40.71
CA LYS A 187 -30.98 7.44 41.74
C LYS A 187 -31.22 8.01 43.13
N VAL A 188 -30.58 9.13 43.46
CA VAL A 188 -30.78 9.83 44.74
C VAL A 188 -32.20 10.38 44.83
N GLU A 189 -32.70 10.99 43.76
CA GLU A 189 -34.06 11.52 43.70
C GLU A 189 -35.11 10.43 43.91
N ILE A 190 -34.97 9.28 43.24
CA ILE A 190 -35.83 8.11 43.44
C ILE A 190 -35.79 7.65 44.90
N GLN A 191 -34.60 7.51 45.49
CA GLN A 191 -34.46 7.09 46.89
C GLN A 191 -35.16 8.04 47.87
N ASN A 192 -35.01 9.35 47.65
CA ASN A 192 -35.65 10.36 48.50
C ASN A 192 -37.18 10.32 48.36
N GLN A 193 -37.69 10.26 47.12
CA GLN A 193 -39.13 10.17 46.85
C GLN A 193 -39.74 8.89 47.43
N THR A 194 -39.06 7.75 47.30
CA THR A 194 -39.49 6.49 47.93
C THR A 194 -39.57 6.65 49.45
N ALA A 195 -38.53 7.18 50.10
CA ALA A 195 -38.52 7.38 51.55
C ALA A 195 -39.61 8.36 52.03
N GLU A 196 -39.91 9.40 51.26
CA GLU A 196 -41.02 10.32 51.55
C GLU A 196 -42.37 9.64 51.46
N LEU A 197 -42.61 8.85 50.41
CA LEU A 197 -43.84 8.07 50.24
C LEU A 197 -44.02 7.03 51.35
N ASP A 198 -42.95 6.34 51.73
CA ASP A 198 -42.98 5.36 52.82
C ASP A 198 -43.37 6.03 54.15
N ARG A 199 -42.74 7.16 54.48
CA ARG A 199 -43.10 7.93 55.69
C ARG A 199 -44.53 8.43 55.65
N ALA A 200 -45.00 8.94 54.51
CA ALA A 200 -46.38 9.39 54.36
C ALA A 200 -47.38 8.24 54.55
N SER A 201 -47.07 7.06 54.01
CA SER A 201 -47.87 5.85 54.18
C SER A 201 -47.93 5.38 55.65
N GLU A 202 -46.79 5.39 56.34
CA GLU A 202 -46.71 5.07 57.78
C GLU A 202 -47.52 6.05 58.63
N GLN A 203 -47.35 7.36 58.39
CA GLN A 203 -48.09 8.41 59.10
C GLN A 203 -49.60 8.31 58.86
N PHE A 204 -50.01 8.06 57.62
CA PHE A 204 -51.42 7.87 57.28
C PHE A 204 -52.00 6.64 57.99
N SER A 205 -51.28 5.52 57.97
CA SER A 205 -51.71 4.29 58.67
C SER A 205 -51.84 4.50 60.18
N ALA A 206 -50.87 5.19 60.79
CA ALA A 206 -50.92 5.54 62.21
C ALA A 206 -52.11 6.46 62.55
N ALA A 207 -52.40 7.45 61.69
CA ALA A 207 -53.56 8.33 61.84
C ALA A 207 -54.88 7.56 61.71
N VAL A 208 -55.00 6.64 60.74
CA VAL A 208 -56.17 5.78 60.59
C VAL A 208 -56.40 4.92 61.84
N GLU A 209 -55.36 4.28 62.38
CA GLU A 209 -55.47 3.48 63.60
C GLU A 209 -55.81 4.33 64.83
N HIS A 210 -55.26 5.54 64.95
CA HIS A 210 -55.63 6.50 65.98
C HIS A 210 -57.13 6.82 65.95
N GLU A 211 -57.67 7.18 64.77
CA GLU A 211 -59.09 7.51 64.60
C GLU A 211 -60.01 6.31 64.88
N LYS A 212 -59.63 5.10 64.44
CA LYS A 212 -60.36 3.87 64.79
C LYS A 212 -60.45 3.67 66.29
N ASN A 213 -59.34 3.82 67.00
CA ASN A 213 -59.28 3.66 68.45
C ASN A 213 -60.11 4.72 69.17
N TRP A 214 -60.05 5.98 68.71
CA TRP A 214 -60.87 7.06 69.24
C TRP A 214 -62.37 6.78 69.05
N LEU A 215 -62.80 6.40 67.84
CA LEU A 215 -64.20 6.05 67.55
C LEU A 215 -64.69 4.86 68.40
N ALA A 216 -63.84 3.84 68.58
CA ALA A 216 -64.16 2.70 69.44
C ALA A 216 -64.39 3.12 70.90
N ALA A 217 -63.55 4.02 71.42
CA ALA A 217 -63.70 4.58 72.77
C ALA A 217 -64.99 5.41 72.90
N GLN A 218 -65.31 6.25 71.91
CA GLN A 218 -66.56 7.02 71.90
C GLN A 218 -67.79 6.10 71.87
N SER A 219 -67.77 5.06 71.04
CA SER A 219 -68.86 4.07 70.98
C SER A 219 -69.11 3.40 72.35
N LYS A 220 -68.05 3.06 73.08
CA LYS A 220 -68.15 2.50 74.44
C LYS A 220 -68.77 3.49 75.42
N ASN A 221 -68.37 4.76 75.38
CA ASN A 221 -68.89 5.80 76.26
C ASN A 221 -70.39 6.05 76.02
N VAL A 222 -70.81 6.13 74.75
CA VAL A 222 -72.24 6.30 74.39
C VAL A 222 -73.08 5.12 74.86
N LYS A 223 -72.56 3.88 74.73
CA LYS A 223 -73.26 2.69 75.22
C LYS A 223 -73.44 2.69 76.73
N ALA A 224 -72.44 3.15 77.49
CA ALA A 224 -72.54 3.23 78.95
C ALA A 224 -73.68 4.16 79.40
N LEU A 225 -73.83 5.32 78.75
CA LEU A 225 -74.90 6.29 79.02
C LEU A 225 -76.32 5.77 78.73
N ALA A 226 -76.47 4.72 77.92
CA ALA A 226 -77.77 4.15 77.58
C ALA A 226 -78.27 3.08 78.56
N THR A 227 -77.44 2.71 79.54
CA THR A 227 -77.72 1.64 80.52
C THR A 227 -78.02 2.14 81.93
N ASP A 228 -77.86 3.45 82.17
CA ASP A 228 -78.30 4.16 83.38
C ASP A 228 -79.69 4.79 83.15
#